data_AF-L7V8M7-F1
#
_entry.id   AF-L7V8M7-F1
#
_cell.length_a   1.000
_cell.length_b   1.000
_cell.length_c   1.000
_cell.angle_alpha   90.00
_cell.angle_beta   90.00
_cell.angle_gamma   90.00
#
_symmetry.space_group_name_H-M   'P 1'
#
loop_
_entity.id
_entity.type
_entity.pdbx_description
1 polymer ?
#
loop_
_entity_poly.entity_id
_entity_poly.type
_entity_poly.pdbx_seq_one_letter_code
_entity_poly.pdbx_strand_id
1 'polypeptide(L)'
;MLALFKPKIFINGFEVPVAGWGRTVVPVQPGRHRVHVHVPYWLPSQIGPADTLMGVYPGHLAELEYKAPVWGYSAGSLGTPPQSYNGVGITIAVLTIVAALVFVLPIIVALFLA
;
A
#
# COMPACT_ATOMS: atom_id res chain seq x y z
N MET A 1 4.64 -5.53 -10.12
CA MET A 1 5.33 -6.45 -9.17
C MET A 1 4.44 -6.84 -7.99
N LEU A 2 3.82 -5.89 -7.27
CA LEU A 2 2.93 -6.21 -6.14
C LEU A 2 1.73 -7.08 -6.50
N ALA A 3 1.22 -7.01 -7.74
CA ALA A 3 0.13 -7.87 -8.22
C ALA A 3 0.40 -9.38 -8.07
N LEU A 4 1.67 -9.80 -7.98
CA LEU A 4 2.08 -11.20 -7.80
C LEU A 4 2.04 -11.63 -6.33
N PHE A 5 2.07 -10.69 -5.39
CA PHE A 5 2.01 -10.93 -3.96
C PHE A 5 0.60 -10.66 -3.46
N LYS A 6 -0.07 -11.69 -2.97
CA LYS A 6 -1.43 -11.56 -2.45
C LYS A 6 -1.40 -10.74 -1.15
N PRO A 7 -2.22 -9.70 -0.99
CA PRO A 7 -2.33 -9.00 0.29
C PRO A 7 -2.81 -9.97 1.37
N LYS A 8 -2.53 -9.68 2.63
CA LYS A 8 -3.09 -10.36 3.79
C LYS A 8 -4.04 -9.41 4.49
N ILE A 9 -5.20 -9.91 4.90
CA ILE A 9 -6.22 -9.15 5.63
C ILE A 9 -6.39 -9.79 7.00
N PHE A 10 -6.39 -8.97 8.05
CA PHE A 10 -6.64 -9.40 9.41
C PHE A 10 -7.84 -8.63 9.95
N ILE A 11 -8.80 -9.35 10.52
CA ILE A 11 -9.95 -8.77 11.22
C ILE A 11 -9.86 -9.18 12.68
N ASN A 12 -9.76 -8.19 13.58
CA ASN A 12 -9.55 -8.41 15.01
C ASN A 12 -8.34 -9.33 15.30
N GLY A 13 -7.30 -9.27 14.48
CA GLY A 13 -6.08 -10.08 14.60
C GLY A 13 -6.14 -11.45 13.93
N PHE A 14 -7.31 -11.88 13.41
CA PHE A 14 -7.45 -13.15 12.69
C PHE A 14 -7.27 -12.96 11.19
N GLU A 15 -6.37 -13.73 10.59
CA GLU A 15 -6.14 -13.71 9.13
C GLU A 15 -7.37 -14.25 8.39
N VAL A 16 -7.81 -13.51 7.38
CA VAL A 16 -8.93 -13.87 6.52
C VAL A 16 -8.41 -14.46 5.22
N PRO A 17 -8.98 -15.57 4.72
CA PRO A 17 -8.59 -16.13 3.44
C PRO A 17 -8.94 -15.17 2.29
N VAL A 18 -7.96 -14.91 1.43
CA VAL A 18 -8.08 -14.04 0.26
C VAL A 18 -7.57 -14.74 -0.98
N ALA A 19 -8.32 -14.64 -2.08
CA ALA A 19 -7.93 -15.21 -3.36
C ALA A 19 -6.75 -14.44 -4.00
N GLY A 20 -6.67 -13.13 -3.75
CA GLY A 20 -5.67 -12.22 -4.28
C GLY A 20 -6.14 -10.77 -4.22
N TRP A 21 -5.64 -9.94 -5.13
CA TRP A 21 -6.12 -8.57 -5.33
C TRP A 21 -7.55 -8.56 -5.88
N GLY A 22 -8.34 -7.57 -5.45
CA GLY A 22 -9.72 -7.41 -5.88
C GLY A 22 -10.69 -7.40 -4.69
N ARG A 23 -11.97 -7.59 -4.98
CA ARG A 23 -13.03 -7.55 -3.98
C ARG A 23 -13.05 -8.85 -3.18
N THR A 24 -12.98 -8.72 -1.85
CA THR A 24 -13.22 -9.83 -0.91
C THR A 24 -14.39 -9.45 -0.02
N VAL A 25 -15.39 -10.33 0.07
CA VAL A 25 -16.51 -10.16 1.01
C VAL A 25 -16.26 -11.08 2.18
N VAL A 26 -16.23 -10.52 3.38
CA VAL A 26 -15.93 -11.26 4.61
C VAL A 26 -17.14 -11.15 5.55
N PRO A 27 -17.80 -12.28 5.89
CA PRO A 27 -18.88 -12.24 6.86
C PRO A 27 -18.32 -11.93 8.25
N VAL A 28 -18.88 -10.93 8.92
CA VAL A 28 -18.54 -10.54 10.29
C VAL A 28 -19.82 -10.30 11.09
N GLN A 29 -19.72 -10.43 12.41
CA GLN A 29 -20.81 -10.05 13.30
C GLN A 29 -21.04 -8.53 13.26
N PRO A 30 -22.24 -8.02 13.56
CA PRO A 30 -22.44 -6.59 13.74
C PRO A 30 -21.56 -6.04 14.88
N GLY A 31 -20.94 -4.88 14.68
CA GLY A 31 -20.06 -4.26 15.67
C GLY A 31 -18.88 -3.50 15.08
N ARG A 32 -17.95 -3.11 15.96
CA ARG A 32 -16.68 -2.47 15.57
C ARG A 32 -15.60 -3.54 15.39
N HIS A 33 -14.92 -3.49 14.26
CA HIS A 33 -13.83 -4.39 13.90
C HIS A 33 -12.56 -3.60 13.61
N ARG A 34 -11.43 -4.09 14.12
CA ARG A 34 -10.11 -3.63 13.69
C ARG A 34 -9.71 -4.38 12.44
N VAL A 35 -9.48 -3.66 11.37
CA VAL A 35 -9.04 -4.24 10.08
C VAL A 35 -7.60 -3.81 9.87
N HIS A 36 -6.74 -4.78 9.58
CA HIS A 36 -5.36 -4.55 9.21
C HIS A 36 -5.07 -5.22 7.86
N VAL A 37 -4.35 -4.53 6.98
CA VAL A 37 -3.98 -5.05 5.66
C VAL A 37 -2.50 -4.74 5.39
N HIS A 38 -1.78 -5.72 4.85
CA HIS A 38 -0.42 -5.51 4.31
C HIS A 38 -0.15 -6.49 3.16
N VAL A 39 0.85 -6.19 2.33
CA VAL A 39 1.36 -7.13 1.33
C VAL A 39 2.62 -7.80 1.88
N PRO A 40 2.66 -9.14 2.02
CA PRO A 40 3.84 -9.84 2.49
C PRO A 40 4.97 -9.72 1.45
N TYR A 41 6.16 -9.40 1.91
CA TYR A 41 7.33 -9.26 1.06
C TYR A 41 8.60 -9.61 1.83
N TRP A 42 9.75 -9.71 1.16
CA TRP A 42 11.00 -10.12 1.83
C TRP A 42 11.74 -8.93 2.46
N LEU A 43 11.77 -7.77 1.78
CA LEU A 43 12.35 -6.53 2.31
C LEU A 43 11.65 -5.30 1.70
N PRO A 44 10.86 -4.53 2.48
CA PRO A 44 10.48 -4.78 3.87
C PRO A 44 9.60 -6.04 4.02
N SER A 45 9.51 -6.61 5.23
CA SER A 45 8.70 -7.81 5.49
C SER A 45 7.20 -7.61 5.24
N GLN A 46 6.75 -6.37 5.37
CA GLN A 46 5.38 -5.93 5.12
C GLN A 46 5.42 -4.65 4.29
N ILE A 47 4.89 -4.71 3.07
CA ILE A 47 4.68 -3.53 2.25
C ILE A 47 3.30 -2.96 2.55
N GLY A 48 3.25 -1.64 2.74
CA GLY A 48 2.00 -0.91 2.90
C GLY A 48 1.13 -1.36 4.08
N PRO A 49 1.67 -1.59 5.29
CA PRO A 49 0.83 -1.88 6.44
C PRO A 49 -0.15 -0.72 6.66
N ALA A 50 -1.41 -1.06 6.92
CA ALA A 50 -2.47 -0.10 7.19
C ALA A 50 -3.50 -0.69 8.16
N ASP A 51 -3.94 0.14 9.12
CA ASP A 51 -4.93 -0.22 10.13
C ASP A 51 -6.11 0.75 10.05
N THR A 52 -7.32 0.23 10.24
CA THR A 52 -8.52 1.05 10.41
C THR A 52 -9.53 0.39 11.36
N LEU A 53 -10.46 1.19 11.88
CA LEU A 53 -11.61 0.70 12.62
C LEU A 53 -12.85 0.83 11.74
N MET A 54 -13.57 -0.27 11.55
CA MET A 54 -14.79 -0.30 10.75
C MET A 54 -15.99 -0.73 11.59
N GLY A 55 -17.08 0.02 11.49
CA GLY A 55 -18.36 -0.35 12.07
C GLY A 55 -19.23 -1.10 11.06
N VAL A 56 -19.82 -2.21 11.47
CA VAL A 56 -20.78 -2.99 10.67
C VAL A 56 -22.12 -3.00 11.39
N TYR A 57 -23.15 -2.46 10.73
CA TYR A 57 -24.52 -2.52 11.25
C TYR A 57 -25.19 -3.86 10.87
N PRO A 58 -26.17 -4.34 11.66
CA PRO A 58 -26.92 -5.55 11.32
C PRO A 58 -27.52 -5.48 9.91
N GLY A 59 -27.29 -6.51 9.09
CA GLY A 59 -27.80 -6.60 7.72
C GLY A 59 -27.16 -5.66 6.70
N HIS A 60 -26.12 -4.91 7.07
CA HIS A 60 -25.45 -3.94 6.19
C HIS A 60 -24.05 -4.40 5.80
N LEU A 61 -23.62 -4.00 4.61
CA LEU A 61 -22.25 -4.17 4.15
C LEU A 61 -21.42 -2.92 4.45
N ALA A 62 -20.28 -3.14 5.07
CA ALA A 62 -19.27 -2.13 5.33
C ALA A 62 -18.17 -2.24 4.27
N GLU A 63 -17.99 -1.20 3.44
CA GLU A 63 -17.01 -1.23 2.35
C GLU A 63 -15.72 -0.50 2.73
N LEU A 64 -14.59 -1.16 2.50
CA LEU A 64 -13.26 -0.61 2.63
C LEU A 64 -12.48 -0.85 1.33
N GLU A 65 -11.69 0.12 0.93
CA GLU A 65 -10.70 0.00 -0.12
C GLU A 65 -9.30 0.06 0.51
N TYR A 66 -8.42 -0.83 0.04
CA TYR A 66 -7.01 -0.82 0.37
C TYR A 66 -6.20 -0.47 -0.87
N LYS A 67 -5.23 0.42 -0.74
CA LYS A 67 -4.20 0.69 -1.75
C LYS A 67 -2.81 0.52 -1.17
N ALA A 68 -2.05 -0.40 -1.75
CA ALA A 68 -0.63 -0.49 -1.47
C ALA A 68 0.09 0.78 -1.93
N PRO A 69 1.14 1.23 -1.21
CA PRO A 69 1.86 2.44 -1.54
C PRO A 69 2.67 2.26 -2.82
N VAL A 70 2.97 3.39 -3.48
CA VAL A 70 3.91 3.41 -4.60
C VAL A 70 5.35 3.23 -4.10
N TRP A 71 5.64 3.72 -2.89
CA TRP A 71 6.92 3.52 -2.22
C TRP A 71 6.83 2.39 -1.20
N GLY A 72 7.60 1.31 -1.38
CA GLY A 72 7.45 0.07 -0.61
C GLY A 72 7.62 0.21 0.91
N TYR A 73 8.31 1.27 1.36
CA TYR A 73 8.52 1.58 2.78
C TYR A 73 7.49 2.54 3.38
N SER A 74 6.49 2.96 2.60
CA SER A 74 5.38 3.78 3.09
C SER A 74 4.24 2.92 3.64
N ALA A 75 3.36 3.54 4.44
CA ALA A 75 2.10 2.92 4.85
C ALA A 75 1.15 2.78 3.66
N GLY A 76 0.28 1.76 3.69
CA GLY A 76 -0.82 1.64 2.75
C GLY A 76 -1.93 2.63 3.10
N SER A 77 -2.85 2.83 2.16
CA SER A 77 -4.09 3.56 2.42
C SER A 77 -5.22 2.56 2.65
N LEU A 78 -5.95 2.69 3.74
CA LEU A 78 -7.07 1.81 4.09
C LEU A 78 -8.21 2.63 4.68
N GLY A 79 -9.37 2.58 4.04
CA GLY A 79 -10.53 3.35 4.46
C GLY A 79 -11.71 3.21 3.51
N THR A 80 -12.74 4.03 3.67
CA THR A 80 -13.88 4.07 2.76
C THR A 80 -13.42 4.48 1.35
N PRO A 81 -13.89 3.82 0.29
CA PRO A 81 -13.53 4.21 -1.07
C PRO A 81 -14.02 5.63 -1.41
N PRO A 82 -13.32 6.37 -2.29
CA PRO A 82 -12.05 6.02 -2.91
C PRO A 82 -10.83 6.34 -2.02
N GLN A 83 -9.81 5.48 -2.02
CA GLN A 83 -8.52 5.73 -1.38
C GLN A 83 -7.48 6.30 -2.36
N SER A 84 -6.53 7.09 -1.86
CA SER A 84 -5.39 7.60 -2.64
C SER A 84 -4.15 6.71 -2.46
N TYR A 85 -3.22 6.75 -3.41
CA TYR A 85 -1.94 6.05 -3.26
C TYR A 85 -0.96 6.87 -2.41
N ASN A 86 -0.41 6.26 -1.37
CA ASN A 86 0.67 6.84 -0.58
C ASN A 86 2.04 6.68 -1.25
N GLY A 87 3.02 7.47 -0.79
CA GLY A 87 4.42 7.36 -1.23
C GLY A 87 4.75 8.00 -2.58
N VAL A 88 3.76 8.55 -3.30
CA VAL A 88 3.96 9.16 -4.62
C VAL A 88 5.03 10.25 -4.61
N GLY A 89 4.99 11.17 -3.63
CA GLY A 89 5.96 12.27 -3.53
C GLY A 89 7.40 11.79 -3.32
N ILE A 90 7.61 10.79 -2.45
CA ILE A 90 8.93 10.18 -2.22
C ILE A 90 9.43 9.51 -3.51
N THR A 91 8.57 8.75 -4.19
CA THR A 91 8.91 8.12 -5.46
C THR A 91 9.34 9.15 -6.50
N ILE A 92 8.59 10.25 -6.66
CA ILE A 92 8.94 11.33 -7.59
C ILE A 92 10.29 11.95 -7.22
N ALA A 93 10.51 12.27 -5.95
CA ALA A 93 11.77 12.86 -5.49
C ALA A 93 12.98 11.95 -5.79
N VAL A 94 12.88 10.66 -5.44
CA VAL A 94 13.95 9.68 -5.68
C VAL A 94 14.23 9.52 -7.17
N LEU A 95 13.19 9.36 -8.00
CA LEU A 95 13.35 9.23 -9.44
C LEU A 95 14.00 10.48 -10.06
N THR A 96 13.62 11.66 -9.59
CA THR A 96 14.19 12.93 -10.07
C THR A 96 15.67 13.05 -9.71
N ILE A 97 16.04 12.71 -8.47
CA ILE A 97 17.44 12.72 -8.02
C ILE A 97 18.28 11.73 -8.82
N VAL A 98 17.80 10.49 -9.00
CA VAL A 98 18.51 9.47 -9.77
C VAL A 98 18.69 9.91 -11.22
N ALA A 99 17.65 10.45 -11.86
CA ALA A 99 17.74 10.99 -13.21
C ALA A 99 18.78 12.11 -13.31
N ALA A 100 18.80 13.05 -12.35
CA ALA A 100 19.80 14.11 -12.32
C ALA A 100 21.23 13.56 -12.18
N LEU A 101 21.44 12.58 -11.30
CA LEU A 101 22.76 11.96 -11.12
C LEU A 101 23.23 11.17 -12.35
N VAL A 102 22.32 10.50 -13.05
CA VAL A 102 22.66 9.68 -14.22
C VAL A 102 22.86 10.53 -15.47
N PHE A 103 22.06 11.59 -15.67
CA PHE A 103 22.08 12.36 -16.91
C PHE A 103 22.78 13.71 -16.77
N VAL A 104 22.58 14.44 -15.68
CA VAL A 104 23.10 15.80 -15.53
C VAL A 104 24.54 15.80 -15.04
N LEU A 105 24.86 14.94 -14.06
CA LEU A 105 26.20 14.89 -13.48
C LEU A 105 27.31 14.54 -14.50
N PRO A 106 27.16 13.54 -15.40
CA PRO A 106 28.20 13.23 -16.37
C PRO A 106 28.40 14.35 -17.40
N ILE A 107 27.33 15.05 -17.78
CA ILE A 107 27.41 16.22 -18.66
C ILE A 107 28.21 17.32 -17.98
N ILE A 108 27.91 17.62 -16.72
CA ILE A 108 28.66 18.60 -15.93
C ILE A 108 30.14 18.21 -15.85
N VAL A 109 30.45 16.96 -15.53
CA VAL A 109 31.83 16.46 -15.45
C VAL A 109 32.53 16.59 -16.81
N ALA A 110 31.88 16.20 -17.91
CA ALA A 110 32.43 16.33 -19.25
C ALA A 110 32.73 17.79 -19.63
N LEU A 111 31.86 18.73 -19.25
CA LEU A 111 32.06 20.15 -19.50
C LEU A 111 33.20 20.76 -18.66
N PHE A 112 33.46 20.25 -17.46
CA PHE A 112 34.58 20.71 -16.63
C PHE A 112 35.93 20.06 -17.01
N LEU A 113 35.91 18.95 -17.76
CA LEU A 113 37.10 18.22 -18.22
C LEU A 113 37.48 18.53 -19.68
N ALA A 114 36.62 19.23 -20.43
CA ALA A 114 36.85 19.69 -21.81
C ALA A 114 37.49 21.08 -21.83
#